data_AF-A0A7J2RA65-F1
#
_entry.id   AF-A0A7J2RA65-F1
#
_cell.length_a   1.000
_cell.length_b   1.000
_cell.length_c   1.000
_cell.angle_alpha   90.00
_cell.angle_beta   90.00
_cell.angle_gamma   90.00
#
_symmetry.space_group_name_H-M   'P 1'
#
loop_
_entity.id
_entity.type
_entity.pdbx_description
1 polymer ?
#
loop_
_entity_poly.entity_id
_entity_poly.type
_entity_poly.pdbx_seq_one_letter_code
_entity_poly.pdbx_strand_id
1 'polypeptide(L)' 'MVNVKDIEKLLEDFFIEPEEKFIEIKRYLLSEFNWKVDPRKNSQFMIRGIPIEDDRIIKNILKSFLPDEAIVLKEI' A
#
# COMPACT_ATOMS: atom_id res chain seq x y z
N MET A 1 -4.43 -6.25 10.84
CA MET A 1 -5.13 -5.52 9.77
C MET A 1 -4.15 -4.47 9.30
N VAL A 2 -3.94 -4.35 7.98
CA VAL A 2 -3.02 -3.35 7.42
C VAL A 2 -3.83 -2.13 7.06
N ASN A 3 -3.38 -0.95 7.45
CA ASN A 3 -4.10 0.31 7.32
C ASN A 3 -3.19 1.39 6.69
N VAL A 4 -3.76 2.52 6.31
CA VAL A 4 -3.00 3.62 5.66
C VAL A 4 -1.84 4.13 6.51
N LYS A 5 -2.00 4.22 7.83
CA LYS A 5 -0.90 4.60 8.75
C LYS A 5 0.32 3.67 8.67
N ASP A 6 0.12 2.41 8.26
CA ASP A 6 1.23 1.46 8.13
C ASP A 6 2.10 1.82 6.91
N ILE A 7 1.56 2.52 5.91
CA ILE A 7 2.37 3.12 4.83
C ILE A 7 3.33 4.16 5.42
N GLU A 8 2.85 5.06 6.29
CA GLU A 8 3.70 6.10 6.89
C GLU A 8 4.86 5.47 7.66
N LYS A 9 4.58 4.41 8.43
CA LYS A 9 5.62 3.66 9.13
C LYS A 9 6.63 3.02 8.16
N LEU A 10 6.18 2.45 7.05
CA LEU A 10 7.10 1.90 6.03
C LEU A 10 7.98 2.98 5.40
N LEU A 11 7.47 4.20 5.20
CA LEU A 11 8.29 5.30 4.67
C LEU A 11 9.45 5.62 5.62
N GLU A 12 9.17 5.68 6.92
CA GLU A 12 10.18 5.92 7.96
C GLU A 12 11.16 4.75 8.06
N ASP A 13 10.66 3.51 8.14
CA ASP A 13 11.48 2.31 8.32
C ASP A 13 12.45 2.07 7.14
N PHE A 14 12.06 2.47 5.93
CA PHE A 14 12.82 2.24 4.70
C PHE A 14 13.40 3.50 4.05
N PHE A 15 13.31 4.67 4.71
CA PHE A 15 13.81 5.96 4.21
C PHE A 15 13.28 6.31 2.81
N ILE A 16 11.97 6.18 2.62
CA ILE A 16 11.29 6.46 1.34
C ILE A 16 10.60 7.81 1.44
N GLU A 17 10.87 8.70 0.48
CA GLU A 17 10.25 10.01 0.43
C GLU A 17 8.76 9.90 0.04
N PRO A 18 7.85 10.67 0.67
CA PRO A 18 6.42 10.58 0.35
C PRO A 18 6.08 11.11 -1.06
N GLU A 19 6.97 11.87 -1.68
CA GLU A 19 6.88 12.30 -3.08
C GLU A 19 7.11 11.17 -4.10
N GLU A 20 7.61 10.01 -3.65
CA GLU A 20 7.81 8.83 -4.48
C GLU A 20 6.50 8.15 -4.89
N LYS A 21 6.62 7.28 -5.89
CA LYS A 21 5.51 6.47 -6.42
C LYS A 21 5.22 5.27 -5.53
N PHE A 22 3.96 4.84 -5.51
CA PHE A 22 3.51 3.70 -4.71
C PHE A 22 4.27 2.39 -5.01
N ILE A 23 4.75 2.21 -6.25
CA ILE A 23 5.58 1.06 -6.63
C ILE A 23 6.80 0.87 -5.73
N GLU A 24 7.38 1.95 -5.19
CA GLU A 24 8.55 1.91 -4.31
C GLU A 24 8.24 1.23 -2.97
N ILE A 25 7.02 1.39 -2.46
CA ILE A 25 6.58 0.77 -1.21
C ILE A 25 5.90 -0.59 -1.38
N LYS A 26 5.45 -0.90 -2.61
CA LYS A 26 4.66 -2.09 -2.93
C LYS A 26 5.32 -3.39 -2.47
N ARG A 27 6.65 -3.51 -2.67
CA ARG A 27 7.41 -4.70 -2.26
C ARG A 27 7.44 -4.87 -0.73
N TYR A 28 7.55 -3.77 0.02
CA TYR A 28 7.60 -3.80 1.47
C TYR A 28 6.22 -4.09 2.05
N LEU A 29 5.16 -3.54 1.46
CA LEU A 29 3.79 -3.93 1.79
C LEU A 29 3.61 -5.45 1.63
N LEU A 30 4.13 -6.05 0.55
CA LEU A 30 4.03 -7.49 0.32
C LEU A 30 4.89 -8.34 1.28
N SER A 31 6.05 -7.85 1.72
CA SER A 31 6.97 -8.62 2.59
C SER A 31 6.67 -8.48 4.07
N GLU A 32 6.31 -7.30 4.54
CA GLU A 32 6.18 -7.00 5.97
C GLU A 32 4.84 -7.45 6.56
N PHE A 33 3.86 -7.77 5.71
CA PHE A 33 2.53 -8.15 6.13
C PHE A 33 2.10 -9.48 5.56
N ASN A 34 1.34 -10.24 6.36
CA ASN A 34 0.80 -11.52 5.93
C ASN A 34 -0.50 -11.32 5.15
N TRP A 35 -0.43 -11.43 3.82
CA TRP A 35 -1.59 -11.32 2.93
C TRP A 35 -2.17 -12.70 2.63
N LYS A 36 -3.50 -12.80 2.66
CA LYS A 36 -4.23 -14.02 2.29
C LYS A 36 -4.54 -14.02 0.79
N VAL A 37 -3.51 -14.08 -0.04
CA VAL A 37 -3.65 -14.15 -1.51
C VAL A 37 -2.74 -15.25 -2.08
N ASP A 38 -3.14 -15.83 -3.21
CA ASP A 38 -2.29 -16.74 -3.98
C ASP A 38 -1.17 -15.96 -4.70
N PRO A 39 0.11 -16.20 -4.40
CA PRO A 39 1.23 -15.49 -5.03
C PRO A 39 1.37 -15.78 -6.54
N ARG A 40 0.67 -16.80 -7.06
CA ARG A 40 0.66 -17.11 -8.50
C ARG A 40 -0.38 -16.31 -9.28
N LYS A 41 -1.29 -15.64 -8.58
CA LYS A 41 -2.33 -14.81 -9.20
C LYS A 41 -1.94 -13.35 -9.17
N ASN A 42 -2.41 -12.62 -10.17
CA ASN A 42 -2.30 -11.18 -10.16
C ASN A 42 -3.10 -10.64 -8.97
N SER A 43 -2.50 -9.70 -8.25
CA SER A 43 -3.10 -9.09 -7.08
C SER A 43 -2.93 -7.58 -7.12
N GLN A 44 -3.90 -6.85 -6.59
CA GLN A 44 -3.90 -5.39 -6.53
C GLN A 44 -4.25 -4.88 -5.14
N PHE A 45 -3.49 -3.89 -4.69
CA PHE A 45 -3.78 -3.18 -3.46
C PHE A 45 -4.97 -2.24 -3.65
N MET A 46 -5.85 -2.20 -2.65
CA MET A 46 -7.03 -1.34 -2.65
C MET A 46 -7.24 -0.71 -1.28
N ILE A 47 -7.76 0.52 -1.29
CA ILE A 47 -8.29 1.20 -0.09
C ILE A 47 -9.74 1.57 -0.40
N ARG A 48 -10.68 1.16 0.45
CA ARG A 48 -12.13 1.36 0.22
C ARG A 48 -12.65 0.87 -1.13
N GLY A 49 -12.06 -0.22 -1.63
CA GLY A 49 -12.40 -0.78 -2.94
C GLY A 49 -11.87 0.01 -4.14
N ILE A 50 -11.13 1.10 -3.91
CA ILE A 50 -10.44 1.85 -4.96
C ILE A 50 -9.05 1.25 -5.13
N PRO A 51 -8.66 0.83 -6.35
CA PRO A 51 -7.32 0.32 -6.60
C PRO A 51 -6.27 1.40 -6.41
N ILE A 52 -5.11 1.01 -5.87
CA ILE A 52 -3.94 1.88 -5.80
C ILE A 52 -3.07 1.58 -7.03
N GLU A 53 -2.89 2.60 -7.86
CA GLU A 53 -2.05 2.54 -9.04
C GLU A 53 -0.57 2.66 -8.65
N ASP A 54 0.30 1.91 -9.35
CA ASP A 54 1.73 1.83 -9.05
C ASP A 54 2.44 3.18 -9.23
N ASP A 55 1.95 4.04 -10.13
CA ASP A 55 2.50 5.36 -10.42
C ASP A 55 1.92 6.49 -9.56
N ARG A 56 0.94 6.18 -8.69
CA ARG A 56 0.35 7.17 -7.79
C ARG A 56 1.37 7.61 -6.73
N ILE A 57 1.49 8.91 -6.54
CA ILE A 57 2.37 9.51 -5.51
C ILE A 57 1.87 9.13 -4.11
N ILE A 58 2.75 8.65 -3.25
CA ILE A 58 2.41 8.16 -1.90
C ILE A 58 1.77 9.26 -1.05
N LYS A 59 2.31 10.48 -1.08
CA LYS A 59 1.73 11.67 -0.43
C LYS A 59 0.28 11.91 -0.82
N ASN A 60 -0.07 11.66 -2.08
CA ASN A 60 -1.45 11.81 -2.53
C ASN A 60 -2.34 10.71 -1.98
N ILE A 61 -1.84 9.48 -1.81
CA ILE A 61 -2.55 8.38 -1.14
C ILE A 61 -2.82 8.78 0.32
N LEU A 62 -1.79 9.17 1.07
CA LEU A 62 -1.88 9.55 2.49
C LEU A 62 -2.85 10.73 2.73
N LYS A 63 -2.97 11.65 1.78
CA LYS A 63 -3.94 12.76 1.84
C LYS A 63 -5.36 12.38 1.44
N SER A 64 -5.52 11.34 0.62
CA SER A 64 -6.83 10.95 0.07
C SER A 64 -7.62 10.03 1.00
N PHE A 65 -6.94 9.40 1.95
CA PHE A 65 -7.45 8.32 2.77
C PHE A 65 -7.14 8.57 4.23
N LEU A 66 -8.02 8.12 5.13
CA LEU A 66 -7.82 8.26 6.56
C LEU A 66 -6.77 7.24 7.05
N PRO A 67 -5.95 7.57 8.06
CA PRO A 67 -4.90 6.68 8.56
C PRO A 67 -5.40 5.29 9.01
N ASP A 68 -6.65 5.19 9.45
CA ASP A 68 -7.30 3.96 9.90
C ASP A 68 -8.04 3.19 8.79
N GLU A 69 -8.13 3.72 7.57
CA GLU A 69 -8.71 2.98 6.45
C GLU A 69 -7.87 1.75 6.13
N ALA A 70 -8.54 0.62 5.91
CA ALA A 70 -7.89 -0.65 5.65
C ALA A 70 -7.33 -0.73 4.23
N ILE A 71 -6.09 -1.19 4.12
CA ILE A 71 -5.47 -1.61 2.87
C ILE A 71 -5.75 -3.11 2.72
N VAL A 72 -6.27 -3.49 1.56
CA VAL A 72 -6.51 -4.89 1.21
C VAL A 72 -5.74 -5.24 -0.06
N LEU A 73 -5.23 -6.47 -0.11
CA LEU A 73 -4.68 -7.04 -1.34
C LEU A 73 -5.72 -8.01 -1.90
N LYS A 74 -6.15 -7.79 -3.14
CA LYS A 74 -7.21 -8.59 -3.78
C LYS A 74 -6.69 -9.23 -5.07
N GLU A 75 -6.99 -10.52 -5.23
CA GLU A 75 -6.74 -11.29 -6.46
C GLU A 75 -7.61 -10.76 -7.61
N ILE A 76 -7.04 -10.68 -8.80
CA ILE A 76 -7.70 -10.23 -10.04
C ILE A 76 -7.68 -11.35 -11.08
#